data_AF-A0AAW5KMX5-F1
#
_entry.id   AF-A0AAW5KMX5-F1
#
_cell.length_a   1.000
_cell.length_b   1.000
_cell.length_c   1.000
_cell.angle_alpha   90.00
_cell.angle_beta   90.00
_cell.angle_gamma   90.00
#
_symmetry.space_group_name_H-M   'P 1'
#
loop_
_entity.id
_entity.type
_entity.pdbx_description
1 polymer ?
#
loop_
_entity_poly.entity_id
_entity_poly.type
_entity_poly.pdbx_seq_one_letter_code
_entity_poly.pdbx_strand_id
1 'polypeptide(L)'
;DKNHWASYQLGRIYLFGAEGFTKDKEQAIEWFTKSANDGNEYAQAMLDDISKFENDLLANTIFSLFVSLSRCIQDSYDNDRKDLQSIVDRKLMRVIRKKKMELGEKEENHMDIQ
;
A
#
# COMPACT_ATOMS: atom_id res chain seq x y z
N ASP A 1 -30.27 -19.00 -34.18
CA ASP A 1 -29.96 -19.25 -32.75
C ASP A 1 -28.74 -18.47 -32.32
N LYS A 2 -28.93 -17.49 -31.42
CA LYS A 2 -27.81 -16.81 -30.77
C LYS A 2 -27.23 -17.77 -29.73
N ASN A 3 -26.13 -18.45 -30.05
CA ASN A 3 -25.51 -19.39 -29.12
C ASN A 3 -24.65 -18.64 -28.10
N HIS A 4 -25.32 -18.00 -27.14
CA HIS A 4 -24.69 -17.27 -26.04
C HIS A 4 -23.80 -18.20 -25.19
N TRP A 5 -24.12 -19.50 -25.12
CA TRP A 5 -23.30 -20.47 -24.42
C TRP A 5 -21.93 -20.68 -25.10
N ALA A 6 -21.89 -20.75 -26.44
CA ALA A 6 -20.62 -20.86 -27.17
C ALA A 6 -19.72 -19.63 -26.96
N SER A 7 -20.29 -18.43 -26.99
CA SER A 7 -19.53 -17.20 -26.71
C SER A 7 -18.99 -17.17 -25.28
N TYR A 8 -19.78 -17.65 -24.30
CA TYR A 8 -19.31 -17.81 -22.92
C TYR A 8 -18.16 -18.81 -22.80
N GLN A 9 -18.24 -19.98 -23.45
CA GLN A 9 -17.15 -20.96 -23.40
C GLN A 9 -15.87 -20.43 -24.03
N LEU A 10 -15.98 -19.67 -25.12
CA LEU A 10 -14.84 -19.04 -25.75
C LEU A 10 -14.19 -17.99 -24.83
N GLY A 11 -14.99 -17.16 -24.16
CA GLY A 11 -14.49 -16.25 -23.13
C GLY A 11 -13.72 -16.98 -22.01
N ARG A 12 -14.19 -18.15 -21.57
CA ARG A 12 -13.48 -18.97 -20.58
C ARG A 12 -12.15 -19.52 -21.12
N ILE A 13 -12.11 -19.95 -22.37
CA ILE A 13 -10.87 -20.43 -23.01
C ILE A 13 -9.82 -19.32 -23.02
N TYR A 14 -10.20 -18.09 -23.38
CA TYR A 14 -9.27 -16.96 -23.35
C TYR A 14 -8.87 -16.54 -21.93
N LEU A 15 -9.78 -16.61 -20.95
CA LEU A 15 -9.49 -16.23 -19.57
C LEU A 15 -8.52 -17.22 -18.89
N PHE A 16 -8.76 -18.52 -19.05
CA PHE A 16 -7.99 -19.57 -18.38
C PHE A 16 -6.86 -20.15 -19.23
N GLY A 17 -6.84 -19.85 -20.53
CA GLY A 17 -5.95 -20.47 -21.51
C GLY A 17 -6.39 -21.91 -21.82
N ALA A 18 -6.02 -22.40 -23.00
CA ALA A 18 -6.21 -23.80 -23.39
C ALA A 18 -5.07 -24.22 -24.33
N GLU A 19 -5.00 -25.51 -24.67
CA GLU A 19 -4.05 -25.99 -25.67
C GLU A 19 -4.27 -25.26 -27.01
N GLY A 20 -3.23 -24.57 -27.50
CA GLY A 20 -3.30 -23.72 -28.69
C GLY A 20 -3.84 -22.30 -28.46
N PHE A 21 -4.23 -21.93 -27.23
CA PHE A 21 -4.74 -20.60 -26.88
C PHE A 21 -3.98 -19.98 -25.71
N THR A 22 -3.32 -18.86 -25.97
CA THR A 22 -2.71 -18.04 -24.92
C THR A 22 -3.79 -17.35 -24.09
N LYS A 23 -3.52 -17.19 -22.79
CA LYS A 23 -4.39 -16.40 -21.92
C LYS A 23 -4.45 -14.96 -22.41
N ASP A 24 -5.65 -14.48 -22.63
CA ASP A 24 -5.92 -13.11 -23.03
C ASP A 24 -7.20 -12.64 -22.32
N LYS A 25 -7.02 -11.74 -21.35
CA LYS A 25 -8.13 -11.23 -20.54
C LYS A 25 -9.02 -10.29 -21.33
N GLU A 26 -8.45 -9.47 -22.21
CA GLU A 26 -9.18 -8.47 -23.00
C GLU A 26 -10.11 -9.19 -23.98
N GLN A 27 -9.58 -10.21 -24.65
CA GLN A 27 -10.37 -11.04 -25.55
C GLN A 27 -11.44 -11.84 -24.78
N ALA A 28 -11.13 -12.34 -23.58
CA ALA A 28 -12.12 -12.98 -22.73
C ALA A 28 -13.30 -12.06 -22.39
N ILE A 29 -13.02 -10.80 -22.00
CA ILE A 29 -14.02 -9.78 -21.69
C ILE A 29 -14.90 -9.49 -22.91
N GLU A 30 -14.33 -9.39 -24.10
CA GLU A 30 -15.08 -9.18 -25.34
C GLU A 30 -16.09 -10.31 -25.59
N TRP A 31 -15.66 -11.56 -25.46
CA TRP A 31 -16.53 -12.73 -25.64
C TRP A 31 -17.58 -12.87 -24.54
N PHE A 32 -17.25 -12.56 -23.29
CA PHE A 32 -18.23 -12.50 -22.21
C PHE A 32 -19.24 -11.38 -22.42
N THR A 33 -18.82 -10.20 -22.87
CA THR A 33 -19.71 -9.06 -23.16
C THR A 33 -20.70 -9.43 -24.27
N LYS A 34 -20.23 -10.06 -25.34
CA LYS A 34 -21.09 -10.56 -26.41
C LYS A 34 -22.11 -11.58 -25.88
N SER A 35 -21.67 -12.52 -25.06
CA SER A 35 -22.53 -13.54 -24.44
C SER A 35 -23.58 -12.93 -23.49
N ALA A 36 -23.18 -11.97 -22.67
CA ALA A 36 -24.06 -11.27 -21.74
C ALA A 36 -25.12 -10.44 -22.49
N ASN A 37 -24.73 -9.76 -23.57
CA ASN A 37 -25.64 -9.02 -24.45
C ASN A 37 -26.68 -9.92 -25.13
N ASP A 38 -26.35 -11.20 -25.34
CA ASP A 38 -27.28 -12.22 -25.85
C ASP A 38 -28.13 -12.88 -24.73
N GLY A 39 -28.04 -12.39 -23.49
CA GLY A 39 -28.88 -12.81 -22.35
C GLY A 39 -28.23 -13.86 -21.43
N ASN A 40 -26.92 -14.09 -21.52
CA ASN A 40 -26.25 -15.07 -20.68
C ASN A 40 -25.86 -14.48 -19.31
N GLU A 41 -26.63 -14.81 -18.28
CA GLU A 41 -26.39 -14.39 -16.90
C GLU A 41 -25.02 -14.84 -16.34
N TYR A 42 -24.52 -16.01 -16.76
CA TYR A 42 -23.20 -16.48 -16.32
C TYR A 42 -22.07 -15.62 -16.88
N ALA A 43 -22.24 -15.09 -18.09
CA ALA A 43 -21.26 -14.19 -18.67
C ALA A 43 -21.28 -12.82 -17.97
N GLN A 44 -22.46 -12.33 -17.61
CA GLN A 44 -22.59 -11.11 -16.81
C GLN A 44 -21.94 -11.26 -15.43
N ALA A 45 -22.21 -12.37 -14.72
CA ALA A 45 -21.60 -12.64 -13.43
C ALA A 45 -20.06 -12.70 -13.52
N MET A 46 -19.52 -13.30 -14.59
CA MET A 46 -18.07 -13.35 -14.81
C MET A 46 -17.47 -11.95 -15.03
N LEU A 47 -18.15 -11.08 -15.77
CA LEU A 47 -17.70 -9.68 -15.98
C LEU A 47 -17.70 -8.90 -14.66
N ASP A 48 -18.75 -9.07 -13.85
CA ASP A 48 -18.86 -8.41 -12.55
C ASP A 48 -17.74 -8.87 -11.60
N ASP A 49 -17.43 -10.16 -11.59
CA ASP A 49 -16.35 -10.72 -10.77
C ASP A 49 -14.97 -10.23 -11.21
N ILE A 50 -14.72 -10.17 -12.53
CA ILE A 50 -13.49 -9.60 -13.09
C ILE A 50 -13.31 -8.15 -12.65
N SER A 51 -14.39 -7.35 -12.73
CA SER A 51 -14.34 -5.93 -12.36
C SER A 51 -14.13 -5.73 -10.85
N LYS A 52 -14.82 -6.51 -10.01
CA LYS A 52 -14.62 -6.47 -8.55
C LYS A 52 -13.18 -6.78 -8.17
N PHE A 53 -12.59 -7.82 -8.77
CA PHE A 53 -11.20 -8.18 -8.50
C PHE A 53 -10.21 -7.06 -8.85
N GLU A 54 -10.40 -6.38 -9.98
CA GLU A 54 -9.57 -5.23 -10.36
C GLU A 54 -9.72 -4.06 -9.39
N ASN A 55 -10.96 -3.76 -8.99
CA ASN A 55 -11.24 -2.70 -8.02
C ASN A 55 -10.62 -3.00 -6.66
N ASP A 56 -10.71 -4.23 -6.17
CA ASP A 56 -10.11 -4.67 -4.91
C ASP A 56 -8.57 -4.57 -4.95
N LEU A 57 -7.96 -5.00 -6.06
CA LEU A 57 -6.52 -4.87 -6.26
C LEU A 57 -6.08 -3.40 -6.26
N LEU A 58 -6.83 -2.54 -6.95
CA LEU A 58 -6.58 -1.10 -7.01
C LEU A 58 -6.74 -0.46 -5.61
N ALA A 59 -7.80 -0.78 -4.88
CA ALA A 59 -8.01 -0.29 -3.54
C ALA A 59 -6.86 -0.71 -2.61
N ASN A 60 -6.47 -1.99 -2.65
CA ASN A 60 -5.39 -2.53 -1.81
C ASN A 60 -4.04 -1.86 -2.09
N THR A 61 -3.72 -1.60 -3.36
CA THR A 61 -2.48 -0.89 -3.74
C THR A 61 -2.51 0.55 -3.25
N ILE A 62 -3.63 1.26 -3.44
CA ILE A 62 -3.83 2.62 -2.93
C ILE A 62 -3.68 2.67 -1.40
N PHE A 63 -4.34 1.77 -0.66
CA PHE A 63 -4.20 1.71 0.80
C PHE A 63 -2.75 1.43 1.23
N SER A 64 -2.05 0.54 0.54
CA SER A 64 -0.64 0.24 0.82
C SER A 64 0.25 1.47 0.62
N LEU A 65 -0.01 2.24 -0.44
CA LEU A 65 0.68 3.51 -0.69
C LEU A 65 0.37 4.53 0.41
N PHE A 66 -0.88 4.68 0.81
CA PHE A 66 -1.27 5.57 1.91
C PHE A 66 -0.59 5.20 3.23
N VAL A 67 -0.55 3.91 3.57
CA VAL A 67 0.13 3.43 4.78
C VAL A 67 1.62 3.73 4.72
N SER A 68 2.25 3.47 3.58
CA SER A 68 3.69 3.73 3.38
C SER A 68 4.02 5.21 3.49
N LEU A 69 3.19 6.07 2.88
CA LEU A 69 3.34 7.51 2.95
C LEU A 69 3.12 8.03 4.38
N SER A 70 2.09 7.53 5.07
CA SER A 70 1.79 7.92 6.46
C SER A 70 2.96 7.59 7.39
N ARG A 71 3.58 6.41 7.21
CA ARG A 71 4.77 6.02 7.97
C ARG A 71 5.96 6.93 7.67
N CYS A 72 6.25 7.21 6.39
CA CYS A 72 7.34 8.12 6.02
C CYS A 72 7.18 9.51 6.64
N ILE A 73 5.95 10.05 6.60
CA ILE A 73 5.62 11.33 7.22
C ILE A 73 5.85 11.25 8.73
N GLN A 74 5.30 10.22 9.40
CA GLN A 74 5.44 10.05 10.84
C GLN A 74 6.91 9.93 11.27
N ASP A 75 7.70 9.14 10.55
CA ASP A 75 9.13 8.96 10.83
C ASP A 75 9.89 10.28 10.70
N SER A 76 9.58 11.09 9.67
CA SER A 76 10.15 12.44 9.52
C SER A 76 9.81 13.34 10.70
N TYR A 77 8.54 13.38 11.11
CA TYR A 77 8.09 14.19 12.25
C TYR A 77 8.71 13.74 13.57
N ASP A 78 8.76 12.43 13.83
CA ASP A 78 9.34 11.89 15.06
C ASP A 78 10.86 12.12 15.11
N ASN A 79 11.56 12.08 13.98
CA ASN A 79 12.98 12.39 13.91
C ASN A 79 13.26 13.87 14.22
N ASP A 80 12.55 14.79 13.57
CA ASP A 80 12.69 16.23 13.82
C ASP A 80 12.41 16.58 15.29
N ARG A 81 11.39 15.95 15.88
CA ARG A 81 11.07 16.12 17.30
C ARG A 81 12.18 15.62 18.22
N LYS A 82 12.77 14.46 17.93
CA LYS A 82 13.91 13.91 18.70
C LYS A 82 15.13 14.81 18.60
N ASP A 83 15.42 15.36 17.42
CA ASP A 83 16.55 16.27 17.22
C ASP A 83 16.37 17.56 18.03
N LEU A 84 15.17 18.16 17.99
CA LEU A 84 14.85 19.32 18.83
C LEU A 84 15.00 19.01 20.32
N GLN A 85 14.47 17.89 20.78
CA GLN A 85 14.59 17.47 22.19
C GLN A 85 16.06 17.35 22.60
N SER A 86 16.89 16.69 21.79
CA SER A 86 18.33 16.57 22.02
C SER A 86 19.03 17.94 22.06
N ILE A 87 18.63 18.89 21.21
CA ILE A 87 19.16 20.26 21.25
C ILE A 87 18.78 20.97 22.56
N VAL A 88 17.52 20.86 22.99
CA VAL A 88 17.02 21.46 24.24
C VAL A 88 17.75 20.87 25.44
N ASP A 89 17.86 19.54 25.51
CA ASP A 89 18.54 18.84 26.60
C ASP A 89 20.01 19.25 26.68
N ARG A 90 20.71 19.33 25.54
CA ARG A 90 22.11 19.82 25.49
C ARG A 90 22.23 21.27 25.99
N LYS A 91 21.29 22.14 25.64
CA LYS A 91 21.28 23.53 26.12
C LYS A 91 21.03 23.58 27.63
N LEU A 92 20.05 22.84 28.13
CA LEU A 92 19.74 22.74 29.55
C LEU A 92 20.94 22.23 30.35
N MET A 93 21.61 21.18 29.87
CA MET A 93 22.82 20.64 30.50
C MET A 93 23.96 21.66 30.57
N ARG A 94 24.18 22.45 29.50
CA ARG A 94 25.19 23.54 29.53
C ARG A 94 24.84 24.60 30.58
N VAL A 95 23.57 24.96 30.71
CA VAL A 95 23.11 25.95 31.71
C VAL A 95 23.32 25.41 33.12
N ILE A 96 22.93 24.16 33.38
CA ILE A 96 23.13 23.50 34.69
C ILE A 96 24.63 23.46 35.05
N ARG A 97 25.50 23.06 34.12
CA ARG A 97 26.96 23.03 34.35
C ARG A 97 27.53 24.41 34.70
N LYS A 98 27.17 25.45 33.93
CA LYS A 98 27.60 26.83 34.25
C LYS A 98 27.15 27.25 35.65
N LYS A 99 25.89 26.99 35.98
CA LYS A 99 25.32 27.36 37.28
C LYS A 99 25.97 26.60 38.44
N LYS A 100 26.33 25.32 38.24
CA LYS A 100 27.10 24.55 39.23
C LYS A 100 28.50 25.15 39.48
N MET A 101 29.20 25.56 38.42
CA MET A 101 30.51 26.22 38.55
C MET A 101 30.41 27.57 39.27
N GLU A 102 29.38 28.37 38.98
CA GLU A 102 29.13 29.66 39.67
C GLU A 102 28.87 29.49 41.17
N LEU A 103 28.27 28.37 41.56
CA LEU A 103 28.03 28.02 42.97
C LEU A 103 29.25 27.40 43.66
N GLY A 104 30.37 27.24 42.95
CA GLY A 104 31.62 26.71 43.50
C GLY A 104 31.67 25.18 43.62
N GLU A 105 30.70 24.45 43.06
CA GLU A 105 30.76 22.99 42.96
C GLU A 105 31.79 22.58 41.90
N LYS A 106 32.83 21.82 42.28
CA LYS A 106 33.76 21.18 41.34
C LYS A 106 33.07 19.97 40.71
N GLU A 107 33.09 19.85 39.39
CA GLU A 107 32.51 18.70 38.66
C GLU A 107 33.16 17.39 39.14
N GLU A 108 32.43 16.58 39.92
CA GLU A 108 32.75 15.17 40.07
C GLU A 108 32.45 14.46 38.75
N ASN A 109 33.51 14.08 38.05
CA ASN A 109 33.45 13.29 36.83
C ASN A 109 32.90 11.89 37.15
N HIS A 110 31.61 11.68 36.95
CA HIS A 110 31.07 10.37 36.60
C HIS A 110 30.53 10.41 35.18
N MET A 111 31.44 10.23 34.22
CA MET A 111 31.07 9.66 32.91
C MET A 111 31.17 8.14 33.04
N ASP A 112 30.14 7.53 33.62
CA ASP A 112 29.88 6.12 33.41
C ASP A 112 28.65 6.01 32.52
N ILE A 113 28.89 5.83 31.23
CA ILE A 113 27.89 5.29 30.31
C ILE A 113 28.53 4.05 29.70
N GLN A 114 28.02 2.90 30.13
CA GLN A 114 28.20 1.59 29.50
C GLN A 114 27.18 1.41 28.38
#